data_AF-A0A7V6GM05-F1
#
_entry.id   AF-A0A7V6GM05-F1
#
_cell.length_a   1.000
_cell.length_b   1.000
_cell.length_c   1.000
_cell.angle_alpha   90.00
_cell.angle_beta   90.00
_cell.angle_gamma   90.00
#
_symmetry.space_group_name_H-M   'P 1'
#
loop_
_entity.id
_entity.type
_entity.pdbx_description
1 polymer ?
#
loop_
_entity_poly.entity_id
_entity_poly.type
_entity_poly.pdbx_seq_one_letter_code
_entity_poly.pdbx_strand_id
1 'polypeptide(L)'
;MNERKFVKTSFWFVKSIKLFLVIFLLCIFCALMVFNSSCSSSSASETSKIDVESSNENQKSQTDKGQSKEESGATESTKETAEEESATSSSEMVTTTTKEGLTIRVYYADAETIYLVGEERLVKGSHKYFEAFIELMKPPITPGLIKLIPDTAKVNKITKDDSNIDIDLSQSFINDRFKSDSVDMLLIYSIVNTMTEFPEINTVTFHFDGKKADTFGQMDLSESFYRDTSLIKKNN
;
A
#
# COMPACT_ATOMS: atom_id res chain seq x y z
N MET A 1 -27.14 -16.90 -41.86
CA MET A 1 -25.79 -17.14 -42.42
C MET A 1 -25.10 -15.78 -42.39
N ASN A 2 -24.38 -15.48 -41.30
CA ASN A 2 -23.87 -14.13 -41.02
C ASN A 2 -22.34 -14.16 -41.10
N GLU A 3 -21.82 -13.59 -42.18
CA GLU A 3 -20.40 -13.44 -42.49
C GLU A 3 -19.72 -12.48 -41.48
N ARG A 4 -18.64 -12.95 -40.85
CA ARG A 4 -17.80 -12.15 -39.95
C ARG A 4 -16.84 -11.29 -40.77
N LYS A 5 -16.88 -9.97 -40.60
CA LYS A 5 -15.83 -9.07 -41.12
C LYS A 5 -14.59 -9.16 -40.23
N PHE A 6 -13.51 -9.70 -40.76
CA PHE A 6 -12.21 -9.82 -40.11
C PHE A 6 -11.42 -8.50 -40.25
N VAL A 7 -10.97 -7.97 -39.12
CA VAL A 7 -10.33 -6.66 -38.97
C VAL A 7 -8.86 -6.73 -39.39
N LYS A 8 -8.45 -5.85 -40.31
CA LYS A 8 -7.09 -5.74 -40.85
C LYS A 8 -6.30 -4.67 -40.09
N THR A 9 -5.93 -4.92 -38.83
CA THR A 9 -5.19 -3.94 -37.98
C THR A 9 -3.75 -4.32 -37.65
N SER A 10 -3.27 -5.50 -38.05
CA SER A 10 -1.97 -6.02 -37.59
C SER A 10 -0.76 -5.67 -38.45
N PHE A 11 -0.89 -4.96 -39.58
CA PHE A 11 0.25 -4.74 -40.48
C PHE A 11 1.04 -3.44 -40.22
N TRP A 12 0.39 -2.39 -39.73
CA TRP A 12 1.02 -1.08 -39.54
C TRP A 12 1.82 -0.97 -38.23
N PHE A 13 1.35 -1.67 -37.19
CA PHE A 13 1.95 -1.66 -35.86
C PHE A 13 3.34 -2.33 -35.84
N VAL A 14 3.50 -3.46 -36.54
CA VAL A 14 4.76 -4.22 -36.60
C VAL A 14 5.84 -3.46 -37.38
N LYS A 15 5.44 -2.68 -38.40
CA LYS A 15 6.37 -1.85 -39.17
C LYS A 15 6.87 -0.64 -38.37
N SER A 16 6.01 -0.08 -37.52
CA SER A 16 6.35 1.04 -36.64
C SER A 16 7.27 0.62 -35.49
N ILE A 17 7.05 -0.56 -34.89
CA ILE A 17 7.97 -1.13 -33.87
C ILE A 17 9.37 -1.34 -34.43
N LYS A 18 9.49 -1.90 -35.66
CA LYS A 18 10.80 -2.17 -36.27
C LYS A 18 11.56 -0.88 -36.58
N LEU A 19 10.87 0.18 -36.98
CA LEU A 19 11.48 1.48 -37.24
C LEU A 19 12.01 2.12 -35.94
N PHE A 20 11.26 2.01 -34.85
CA PHE A 20 11.65 2.58 -33.56
C PHE A 20 12.87 1.86 -32.96
N LEU A 21 12.94 0.53 -33.08
CA LEU A 21 14.10 -0.25 -32.63
C LEU A 21 15.38 0.09 -33.40
N VAL A 22 15.29 0.33 -34.72
CA VAL A 22 16.45 0.72 -35.52
C VAL A 22 16.97 2.11 -35.13
N ILE A 23 16.08 3.07 -34.89
CA ILE A 23 16.46 4.42 -34.44
C ILE A 23 17.10 4.36 -33.05
N PHE A 24 16.53 3.59 -32.13
CA PHE A 24 17.06 3.42 -30.78
C PHE A 24 18.48 2.81 -30.78
N LEU A 25 18.71 1.76 -31.59
CA LEU A 25 20.03 1.15 -31.73
C LEU A 25 21.06 2.10 -32.36
N LEU A 26 20.64 2.93 -33.33
CA LEU A 26 21.50 3.93 -33.96
C LEU A 26 21.90 5.02 -32.96
N CYS A 27 20.98 5.47 -32.10
CA CYS A 27 21.28 6.43 -31.04
C CYS A 27 22.28 5.89 -30.01
N ILE A 28 22.14 4.61 -29.61
CA ILE A 28 23.09 3.95 -28.70
C ILE A 28 24.47 3.86 -29.36
N PHE A 29 24.55 3.48 -30.64
CA PHE A 29 25.80 3.39 -31.37
C PHE A 29 26.50 4.76 -31.49
N CYS A 30 25.73 5.83 -31.77
CA CYS A 30 26.27 7.19 -31.80
C CYS A 30 26.80 7.64 -30.42
N ALA A 31 26.12 7.30 -29.34
CA ALA A 31 26.57 7.64 -27.98
C ALA A 31 27.90 6.97 -27.64
N LEU A 32 28.11 5.71 -28.02
CA LEU A 32 29.35 4.97 -27.75
C LEU A 32 30.57 5.52 -28.50
N MET A 33 30.37 6.16 -29.65
CA MET A 33 31.45 6.79 -30.43
C MET A 33 31.95 8.10 -29.79
N VAL A 34 31.13 8.77 -28.98
CA VAL A 34 31.52 10.04 -28.31
C VAL A 34 32.36 9.79 -27.05
N PHE A 35 32.35 8.58 -26.48
CA PHE A 35 33.09 8.26 -25.26
C PHE A 35 34.55 7.79 -25.46
N ASN A 36 35.03 7.62 -26.69
CA ASN A 36 36.40 7.15 -26.96
C ASN A 36 37.35 8.25 -27.46
N SER A 37 37.32 9.40 -26.81
CA SER A 37 38.42 10.37 -26.89
C SER A 37 38.56 11.07 -25.55
N SER A 38 39.30 10.46 -24.64
CA SER A 38 39.93 11.22 -23.56
C SER A 38 41.39 10.87 -23.43
N CYS A 39 42.14 11.96 -23.32
CA CYS A 39 43.55 12.13 -23.45
C CYS A 39 44.29 11.62 -22.20
N SER A 40 45.52 11.15 -22.45
CA SER A 40 46.57 10.83 -21.48
C SER A 40 46.92 12.01 -20.57
N SER A 41 47.01 11.79 -19.26
CA SER A 41 48.15 12.25 -18.45
C SER A 41 48.17 11.61 -17.05
N SER A 42 49.40 11.50 -16.57
CA SER A 42 49.97 10.67 -15.50
C SER A 42 50.03 11.33 -14.11
N SER A 43 50.03 10.51 -13.05
CA SER A 43 50.90 10.52 -11.83
C SER A 43 50.13 9.92 -10.63
N ALA A 44 50.52 8.75 -10.10
CA ALA A 44 51.56 8.45 -9.11
C ALA A 44 51.06 8.52 -7.64
N SER A 45 51.10 7.35 -6.96
CA SER A 45 51.35 7.05 -5.51
C SER A 45 50.61 7.85 -4.42
N GLU A 46 50.19 7.34 -3.25
CA GLU A 46 50.76 6.28 -2.40
C GLU A 46 49.76 5.90 -1.29
N THR A 47 50.02 4.76 -0.66
CA THR A 47 49.34 4.11 0.47
C THR A 47 49.42 4.85 1.81
N SER A 48 48.43 4.67 2.70
CA SER A 48 48.69 4.55 4.15
C SER A 48 47.63 3.69 4.86
N LYS A 49 48.14 2.78 5.70
CA LYS A 49 47.45 1.86 6.61
C LYS A 49 47.15 2.57 7.93
N ILE A 50 46.09 2.15 8.64
CA ILE A 50 46.02 2.22 10.10
C ILE A 50 45.50 0.88 10.61
N ASP A 51 46.39 0.12 11.26
CA ASP A 51 46.10 -0.98 12.18
C ASP A 51 46.10 -0.41 13.60
N VAL A 52 45.07 -0.68 14.42
CA VAL A 52 45.22 -0.84 15.88
C VAL A 52 44.18 -1.84 16.40
N GLU A 53 44.69 -2.98 16.85
CA GLU A 53 44.05 -3.94 17.74
C GLU A 53 44.50 -3.65 19.18
N SER A 54 43.61 -3.77 20.18
CA SER A 54 43.86 -4.44 21.46
C SER A 54 42.64 -4.35 22.39
N SER A 55 42.11 -5.53 22.72
CA SER A 55 41.83 -6.04 24.08
C SER A 55 41.40 -5.07 25.18
N ASN A 56 40.29 -5.36 25.87
CA ASN A 56 40.39 -6.05 27.17
C ASN A 56 39.05 -6.60 27.69
N GLU A 57 39.17 -7.69 28.42
CA GLU A 57 38.17 -8.43 29.19
C GLU A 57 37.52 -7.56 30.29
N ASN A 58 36.26 -7.85 30.68
CA ASN A 58 36.04 -8.53 31.97
C ASN A 58 34.58 -8.99 32.16
N GLN A 59 34.47 -10.20 32.70
CA GLN A 59 33.26 -10.85 33.19
C GLN A 59 32.71 -10.15 34.44
N LYS A 60 31.38 -10.17 34.61
CA LYS A 60 30.76 -10.14 35.95
C LYS A 60 29.66 -11.19 36.03
N SER A 61 29.91 -12.18 36.87
CA SER A 61 29.00 -13.25 37.27
C SER A 61 27.68 -12.74 37.84
N GLN A 62 26.59 -13.39 37.44
CA GLN A 62 25.36 -13.49 38.22
C GLN A 62 25.17 -14.94 38.64
N THR A 63 25.01 -15.14 39.93
CA THR A 63 24.42 -16.35 40.52
C THR A 63 23.67 -15.88 41.74
N ASP A 64 22.35 -15.91 41.68
CA ASP A 64 21.56 -16.12 42.90
C ASP A 64 20.38 -17.05 42.60
N LYS A 65 20.18 -17.96 43.55
CA LYS A 65 19.16 -19.02 43.57
C LYS A 65 17.89 -18.44 44.19
N GLY A 66 16.73 -18.90 43.74
CA GLY A 66 15.49 -18.71 44.50
C GLY A 66 14.27 -19.25 43.79
N GLN A 67 13.78 -20.39 44.27
CA GLN A 67 12.73 -21.23 43.72
C GLN A 67 11.40 -21.02 44.47
N SER A 68 10.31 -21.47 43.82
CA SER A 68 8.99 -21.89 44.35
C SER A 68 7.91 -20.81 44.49
N LYS A 69 6.60 -21.11 44.39
CA LYS A 69 5.70 -22.09 43.74
C LYS A 69 4.32 -21.82 44.40
N GLU A 70 3.22 -22.12 43.70
CA GLU A 70 1.87 -22.41 44.27
C GLU A 70 1.09 -21.20 44.90
N GLU A 71 -0.24 -21.08 44.85
CA GLU A 71 -1.36 -21.75 44.17
C GLU A 71 -2.65 -20.93 44.48
N SER A 72 -3.66 -21.09 43.63
CA SER A 72 -5.11 -21.20 43.96
C SER A 72 -5.91 -20.05 44.60
N GLY A 73 -7.17 -19.92 44.17
CA GLY A 73 -8.25 -19.51 45.09
C GLY A 73 -9.30 -18.51 44.60
N ALA A 74 -10.15 -18.92 43.64
CA ALA A 74 -11.62 -18.98 43.73
C ALA A 74 -12.49 -17.77 44.21
N THR A 75 -13.51 -17.46 43.37
CA THR A 75 -14.95 -17.28 43.73
C THR A 75 -15.58 -15.87 43.85
N GLU A 76 -16.28 -15.48 42.77
CA GLU A 76 -17.74 -15.23 42.63
C GLU A 76 -18.47 -13.96 43.16
N SER A 77 -19.45 -13.56 42.32
CA SER A 77 -20.68 -12.74 42.53
C SER A 77 -20.60 -11.20 42.50
N THR A 78 -21.59 -10.42 42.02
CA THR A 78 -22.78 -10.56 41.14
C THR A 78 -23.42 -9.14 41.10
N LYS A 79 -23.76 -8.64 39.89
CA LYS A 79 -24.90 -7.75 39.52
C LYS A 79 -25.03 -6.32 40.12
N GLU A 80 -25.13 -5.30 39.25
CA GLU A 80 -26.36 -4.51 39.02
C GLU A 80 -26.25 -3.50 37.87
N THR A 81 -27.43 -3.08 37.40
CA THR A 81 -27.85 -2.47 36.12
C THR A 81 -28.05 -0.95 36.21
N ALA A 82 -28.06 -0.29 35.04
CA ALA A 82 -28.82 0.93 34.63
C ALA A 82 -27.88 1.99 34.00
N GLU A 83 -27.89 2.18 32.67
CA GLU A 83 -28.75 3.10 31.89
C GLU A 83 -28.56 4.58 32.24
N GLU A 84 -27.94 5.36 31.33
CA GLU A 84 -28.61 6.48 30.65
C GLU A 84 -27.79 7.02 29.44
N GLU A 85 -28.53 7.58 28.49
CA GLU A 85 -28.17 8.06 27.17
C GLU A 85 -27.29 9.33 27.16
N SER A 86 -26.59 9.57 26.05
CA SER A 86 -26.96 10.64 25.10
C SER A 86 -25.76 11.23 24.32
N ALA A 87 -26.10 11.67 23.11
CA ALA A 87 -25.37 12.55 22.20
C ALA A 87 -24.31 11.94 21.27
N THR A 88 -24.82 11.13 20.34
CA THR A 88 -24.68 11.31 18.88
C THR A 88 -24.04 12.64 18.45
N SER A 89 -22.82 12.55 17.90
CA SER A 89 -22.25 13.58 17.02
C SER A 89 -21.97 12.93 15.66
N SER A 90 -23.02 12.85 14.86
CA SER A 90 -22.99 12.42 13.46
C SER A 90 -22.22 13.45 12.64
N SER A 91 -20.98 13.16 12.28
CA SER A 91 -20.27 13.90 11.23
C SER A 91 -20.76 13.38 9.88
N GLU A 92 -21.61 14.15 9.24
CA GLU A 92 -22.18 13.89 7.93
C GLU A 92 -21.08 13.68 6.87
N MET A 93 -20.98 12.47 6.33
CA MET A 93 -20.25 12.19 5.10
C MET A 93 -21.24 12.33 3.94
N VAL A 94 -21.25 13.50 3.30
CA VAL A 94 -22.11 13.77 2.14
C VAL A 94 -21.48 13.15 0.90
N THR A 95 -21.96 11.97 0.50
CA THR A 95 -21.71 11.41 -0.83
C THR A 95 -22.80 11.92 -1.79
N THR A 96 -22.54 13.00 -2.52
CA THR A 96 -23.44 13.50 -3.56
C THR A 96 -23.40 12.58 -4.78
N THR A 97 -24.42 11.73 -4.94
CA THR A 97 -24.62 10.93 -6.15
C THR A 97 -25.35 11.76 -7.20
N THR A 98 -24.65 12.22 -8.23
CA THR A 98 -25.24 12.93 -9.39
C THR A 98 -24.98 12.11 -10.66
N LYS A 99 -25.69 12.38 -11.76
CA LYS A 99 -25.50 11.74 -13.10
C LYS A 99 -24.06 11.83 -13.67
N GLU A 100 -23.14 12.48 -12.97
CA GLU A 100 -21.77 12.87 -13.38
C GLU A 100 -20.66 11.98 -12.76
N GLY A 101 -21.00 11.08 -11.81
CA GLY A 101 -20.06 10.27 -11.05
C GLY A 101 -20.14 10.55 -9.54
N LEU A 102 -19.39 9.78 -8.74
CA LEU A 102 -19.31 9.91 -7.29
C LEU A 102 -17.94 10.46 -6.90
N THR A 103 -17.90 11.59 -6.21
CA THR A 103 -16.67 12.07 -5.59
C THR A 103 -16.45 11.37 -4.27
N ILE A 104 -15.27 10.78 -4.08
CA ILE A 104 -14.82 10.18 -2.81
C ILE A 104 -13.41 10.69 -2.48
N ARG A 105 -12.97 10.48 -1.24
CA ARG A 105 -11.56 10.64 -0.88
C ARG A 105 -10.82 9.32 -1.08
N VAL A 106 -9.67 9.36 -1.75
CA VAL A 106 -8.69 8.27 -1.73
C VAL A 106 -7.53 8.69 -0.84
N TYR A 107 -6.94 7.74 -0.12
CA TYR A 107 -5.98 8.06 0.94
C TYR A 107 -4.55 7.71 0.54
N TYR A 108 -3.68 8.71 0.45
CA TYR A 108 -2.24 8.53 0.24
C TYR A 108 -1.46 8.81 1.52
N ALA A 109 -0.23 8.31 1.65
CA ALA A 109 0.62 8.69 2.78
C ALA A 109 1.14 10.12 2.61
N ASP A 110 1.36 10.82 3.73
CA ASP A 110 2.09 12.09 3.70
C ASP A 110 3.61 11.88 3.51
N ALA A 111 4.34 12.98 3.30
CA ALA A 111 5.77 12.95 3.00
C ALA A 111 6.62 12.27 4.10
N GLU A 112 6.14 12.28 5.34
CA GLU A 112 6.82 11.70 6.50
C GLU A 112 6.42 10.24 6.73
N THR A 113 5.44 9.71 5.98
CA THR A 113 4.87 8.36 6.15
C THR A 113 4.35 8.12 7.56
N ILE A 114 3.69 9.13 8.14
CA ILE A 114 3.08 9.05 9.48
C ILE A 114 1.57 9.01 9.37
N TYR A 115 1.00 9.78 8.44
CA TYR A 115 -0.44 9.92 8.30
C TYR A 115 -0.92 9.68 6.87
N LEU A 116 -2.21 9.41 6.75
CA LEU A 116 -2.94 9.35 5.50
C LEU A 116 -3.62 10.70 5.22
N VAL A 117 -3.49 11.19 3.99
CA VAL A 117 -4.13 12.41 3.50
C VAL A 117 -5.15 12.01 2.45
N GLY A 118 -6.40 12.41 2.66
CA GLY A 118 -7.49 12.20 1.72
C GLY A 118 -7.41 13.18 0.56
N GLU A 119 -7.39 12.66 -0.66
CA GLU A 119 -7.44 13.43 -1.90
C GLU A 119 -8.73 13.10 -2.66
N GLU A 120 -9.45 14.13 -3.10
CA GLU A 120 -10.71 13.92 -3.82
C GLU A 120 -10.48 13.30 -5.22
N ARG A 121 -11.29 12.29 -5.53
CA ARG A 121 -11.29 11.56 -6.79
C ARG A 121 -12.71 11.34 -7.27
N LEU A 122 -12.88 11.43 -8.58
CA LEU A 122 -14.16 11.15 -9.24
C LEU A 122 -14.20 9.68 -9.69
N VAL A 123 -15.05 8.90 -9.05
CA VAL A 123 -15.35 7.51 -9.40
C VAL A 123 -16.53 7.48 -10.37
N LYS A 124 -16.36 6.83 -11.52
CA LYS A 124 -17.37 6.73 -12.58
C LYS A 124 -17.76 5.29 -12.84
N GLY A 125 -18.98 5.07 -13.34
CA GLY A 125 -19.43 3.76 -13.80
C GLY A 125 -20.11 2.90 -12.74
N SER A 126 -20.52 1.69 -13.15
CA SER A 126 -21.30 0.77 -12.32
C SER A 126 -20.46 0.00 -11.30
N HIS A 127 -19.14 -0.14 -11.52
CA HIS A 127 -18.23 -0.89 -10.65
C HIS A 127 -17.46 0.04 -9.69
N LYS A 128 -18.20 0.85 -8.92
CA LYS A 128 -17.64 1.96 -8.14
C LYS A 128 -16.51 1.58 -7.18
N TYR A 129 -16.53 0.40 -6.56
CA TYR A 129 -15.48 -0.03 -5.64
C TYR A 129 -14.18 -0.39 -6.36
N PHE A 130 -14.28 -1.08 -7.51
CA PHE A 130 -13.14 -1.37 -8.36
C PHE A 130 -12.52 -0.07 -8.87
N GLU A 131 -13.35 0.84 -9.37
CA GLU A 131 -12.91 2.14 -9.86
C GLU A 131 -12.27 3.00 -8.76
N ALA A 132 -12.80 2.98 -7.53
CA ALA A 132 -12.16 3.61 -6.38
C ALA A 132 -10.75 3.06 -6.09
N PHE A 133 -10.58 1.73 -6.16
CA PHE A 133 -9.26 1.11 -6.02
C PHE A 133 -8.31 1.55 -7.15
N ILE A 134 -8.80 1.61 -8.38
CA ILE A 134 -8.02 2.10 -9.54
C ILE A 134 -7.64 3.58 -9.36
N GLU A 135 -8.54 4.44 -8.90
CA GLU A 135 -8.23 5.84 -8.59
C GLU A 135 -7.16 5.96 -7.49
N LEU A 136 -7.19 5.10 -6.46
CA LEU A 136 -6.18 5.04 -5.42
C LEU A 136 -4.81 4.56 -5.95
N MET A 137 -4.79 3.67 -6.95
CA MET A 137 -3.56 3.20 -7.60
C MET A 137 -2.90 4.26 -8.50
N LYS A 138 -3.59 5.36 -8.85
CA LYS A 138 -2.99 6.44 -9.64
C LYS A 138 -2.02 7.26 -8.77
N PRO A 139 -1.02 7.92 -9.39
CA PRO A 139 -0.20 8.90 -8.68
C PRO A 139 -1.08 9.98 -8.03
N PRO A 140 -0.72 10.47 -6.82
CA PRO A 140 -1.40 11.60 -6.22
C PRO A 140 -1.22 12.87 -7.06
N ILE A 141 -2.24 13.73 -7.05
CA ILE A 141 -2.21 15.05 -7.69
C ILE A 141 -1.59 16.07 -6.74
N THR A 142 -1.88 15.93 -5.43
CA THR A 142 -1.34 16.80 -4.39
C THR A 142 0.16 16.53 -4.23
N PRO A 143 1.02 17.55 -4.41
CA PRO A 143 2.45 17.39 -4.24
C PRO A 143 2.82 16.92 -2.83
N GLY A 144 3.82 16.04 -2.75
CA GLY A 144 4.35 15.54 -1.48
C GLY A 144 3.57 14.36 -0.87
N LEU A 145 2.45 13.95 -1.47
CA LEU A 145 1.81 12.69 -1.09
C LEU A 145 2.50 11.50 -1.75
N ILE A 146 2.48 10.37 -1.05
CA ILE A 146 3.15 9.14 -1.44
C ILE A 146 2.11 8.04 -1.68
N LYS A 147 2.14 7.45 -2.87
CA LYS A 147 1.38 6.23 -3.16
C LYS A 147 2.11 5.02 -2.59
N LEU A 148 1.43 4.28 -1.72
CA LEU A 148 1.98 3.08 -1.09
C LEU A 148 1.72 1.79 -1.89
N ILE A 149 0.62 1.73 -2.66
CA ILE A 149 0.27 0.55 -3.44
C ILE A 149 1.27 0.38 -4.60
N PRO A 150 1.94 -0.78 -4.72
CA PRO A 150 2.83 -1.06 -5.84
C PRO A 150 2.13 -1.00 -7.19
N ASP A 151 2.81 -0.48 -8.22
CA ASP A 151 2.30 -0.47 -9.60
C ASP A 151 2.05 -1.89 -10.15
N THR A 152 2.71 -2.89 -9.58
CA THR A 152 2.59 -4.30 -9.94
C THR A 152 1.39 -4.99 -9.29
N ALA A 153 0.72 -4.34 -8.34
CA ALA A 153 -0.46 -4.89 -7.68
C ALA A 153 -1.59 -5.12 -8.70
N LYS A 154 -2.28 -6.25 -8.59
CA LYS A 154 -3.45 -6.54 -9.42
C LYS A 154 -4.63 -6.87 -8.52
N VAL A 155 -5.77 -6.32 -8.87
CA VAL A 155 -7.04 -6.67 -8.25
C VAL A 155 -7.61 -7.87 -8.99
N ASN A 156 -7.69 -9.02 -8.33
CA ASN A 156 -8.31 -10.21 -8.87
C ASN A 156 -9.84 -10.08 -8.82
N LYS A 157 -10.37 -9.62 -7.68
CA LYS A 157 -11.80 -9.48 -7.45
C LYS A 157 -12.10 -8.48 -6.34
N ILE A 158 -13.21 -7.75 -6.48
CA ILE A 158 -13.83 -7.01 -5.37
C ILE A 158 -15.29 -7.43 -5.27
N THR A 159 -15.72 -7.87 -4.09
CA THR A 159 -17.09 -8.31 -3.84
C THR A 159 -17.63 -7.58 -2.61
N LYS A 160 -18.86 -7.09 -2.69
CA LYS A 160 -19.57 -6.56 -1.51
C LYS A 160 -20.43 -7.67 -0.91
N ASP A 161 -20.36 -7.82 0.40
CA ASP A 161 -21.24 -8.68 1.19
C ASP A 161 -21.79 -7.86 2.37
N ASP A 162 -23.10 -7.59 2.35
CA ASP A 162 -23.75 -6.65 3.28
C ASP A 162 -22.99 -5.32 3.47
N SER A 163 -22.37 -5.09 4.63
CA SER A 163 -21.57 -3.88 4.91
C SER A 163 -20.06 -4.12 4.88
N ASN A 164 -19.62 -5.29 4.45
CA ASN A 164 -18.23 -5.65 4.23
C ASN A 164 -17.88 -5.62 2.74
N ILE A 165 -16.62 -5.33 2.44
CA ILE A 165 -16.05 -5.51 1.10
C ILE A 165 -14.86 -6.47 1.15
N ASP A 166 -14.92 -7.52 0.35
CA ASP A 166 -13.84 -8.48 0.15
C ASP A 166 -13.00 -8.04 -1.06
N ILE A 167 -11.71 -7.84 -0.84
CA ILE A 167 -10.74 -7.43 -1.85
C ILE A 167 -9.72 -8.55 -2.02
N ASP A 168 -9.74 -9.19 -3.17
CA ASP A 168 -8.78 -10.20 -3.59
C ASP A 168 -7.71 -9.56 -4.47
N LEU A 169 -6.46 -9.62 -4.01
CA LEU A 169 -5.29 -9.05 -4.66
C LEU A 169 -4.30 -10.14 -5.06
N SER A 170 -3.52 -9.89 -6.11
CA SER A 170 -2.43 -10.80 -6.48
C SER A 170 -1.27 -10.75 -5.50
N GLN A 171 -0.49 -11.83 -5.42
CA GLN A 171 0.69 -11.90 -4.55
C GLN A 171 1.76 -10.81 -4.80
N SER A 172 1.79 -10.20 -5.99
CA SER A 172 2.66 -9.04 -6.27
C SER A 172 2.40 -7.86 -5.33
N PHE A 173 1.17 -7.70 -4.82
CA PHE A 173 0.85 -6.68 -3.81
C PHE A 173 1.69 -6.86 -2.54
N ILE A 174 1.94 -8.10 -2.12
CA ILE A 174 2.75 -8.40 -0.94
C ILE A 174 4.24 -8.32 -1.27
N ASN A 175 4.65 -8.88 -2.40
CA ASN A 175 6.06 -9.09 -2.73
C ASN A 175 6.80 -7.80 -3.08
N ASP A 176 6.10 -6.88 -3.77
CA ASP A 176 6.72 -5.69 -4.37
C ASP A 176 6.48 -4.42 -3.55
N ARG A 177 5.90 -4.55 -2.35
CA ARG A 177 5.66 -3.42 -1.44
C ARG A 177 6.93 -2.93 -0.77
N PHE A 178 6.88 -1.70 -0.28
CA PHE A 178 7.84 -1.17 0.67
C PHE A 178 7.65 -1.85 2.03
N LYS A 179 8.63 -2.66 2.45
CA LYS A 179 8.55 -3.44 3.70
C LYS A 179 8.98 -2.59 4.89
N SER A 180 8.03 -2.22 5.73
CA SER A 180 8.23 -1.56 7.03
C SER A 180 6.93 -1.67 7.82
N ASP A 181 6.98 -1.91 9.13
CA ASP A 181 5.78 -2.10 9.96
C ASP A 181 4.83 -0.88 9.87
N SER A 182 5.38 0.33 9.96
CA SER A 182 4.58 1.57 9.83
C SER A 182 3.99 1.75 8.44
N VAL A 183 4.74 1.40 7.39
CA VAL A 183 4.28 1.53 6.00
C VAL A 183 3.24 0.47 5.66
N ASP A 184 3.40 -0.75 6.18
CA ASP A 184 2.44 -1.85 6.02
C ASP A 184 1.09 -1.46 6.63
N MET A 185 1.11 -0.85 7.82
CA MET A 185 -0.10 -0.32 8.45
C MET A 185 -0.77 0.76 7.60
N LEU A 186 -0.02 1.77 7.16
CA LEU A 186 -0.57 2.83 6.31
C LEU A 186 -1.06 2.31 4.96
N LEU A 187 -0.42 1.29 4.38
CA LEU A 187 -0.83 0.68 3.11
C LEU A 187 -2.19 -0.02 3.23
N ILE A 188 -2.37 -0.82 4.28
CA ILE A 188 -3.67 -1.47 4.55
C ILE A 188 -4.74 -0.41 4.80
N TYR A 189 -4.47 0.55 5.70
CA TYR A 189 -5.46 1.58 6.03
C TYR A 189 -5.70 2.60 4.91
N SER A 190 -4.78 2.79 3.97
CA SER A 190 -5.00 3.55 2.74
C SER A 190 -6.15 2.95 1.94
N ILE A 191 -6.21 1.61 1.83
CA ILE A 191 -7.29 0.90 1.16
C ILE A 191 -8.55 0.93 2.02
N VAL A 192 -8.46 0.57 3.31
CA VAL A 192 -9.61 0.51 4.23
C VAL A 192 -10.32 1.86 4.31
N ASN A 193 -9.58 2.94 4.53
CA ASN A 193 -10.15 4.28 4.64
C ASN A 193 -10.70 4.78 3.30
N THR A 194 -10.17 4.33 2.16
CA THR A 194 -10.76 4.66 0.85
C THR A 194 -12.08 3.93 0.63
N MET A 195 -12.14 2.62 0.94
CA MET A 195 -13.33 1.81 0.72
C MET A 195 -14.47 2.13 1.69
N THR A 196 -14.14 2.66 2.87
CA THR A 196 -15.13 3.15 3.85
C THR A 196 -15.55 4.60 3.62
N GLU A 197 -15.14 5.25 2.52
CA GLU A 197 -15.82 6.48 2.04
C GLU A 197 -17.19 6.19 1.42
N PHE A 198 -17.47 4.93 1.11
CA PHE A 198 -18.80 4.50 0.70
C PHE A 198 -19.62 4.27 1.97
N PRO A 199 -20.70 5.03 2.22
CA PRO A 199 -21.43 5.00 3.49
C PRO A 199 -22.07 3.64 3.80
N GLU A 200 -22.25 2.79 2.80
CA GLU A 200 -22.74 1.43 2.97
C GLU A 200 -21.65 0.39 3.28
N ILE A 201 -20.38 0.78 3.36
CA ILE A 201 -19.23 -0.08 3.65
C ILE A 201 -18.64 0.31 5.01
N ASN A 202 -18.71 -0.61 5.96
CA ASN A 202 -18.18 -0.46 7.31
C ASN A 202 -16.82 -1.15 7.48
N THR A 203 -16.62 -2.27 6.80
CA THR A 203 -15.41 -3.10 6.95
C THR A 203 -14.82 -3.57 5.62
N VAL A 204 -13.53 -3.90 5.65
CA VAL A 204 -12.78 -4.46 4.52
C VAL A 204 -12.11 -5.75 4.93
N THR A 205 -12.21 -6.78 4.10
CA THR A 205 -11.52 -8.07 4.28
C THR A 205 -10.59 -8.32 3.10
N PHE A 206 -9.37 -8.76 3.40
CA PHE A 206 -8.34 -8.98 2.38
C PHE A 206 -8.19 -10.46 2.04
N HIS A 207 -8.01 -10.72 0.74
CA HIS A 207 -7.67 -12.03 0.20
C HIS A 207 -6.47 -11.89 -0.73
N PHE A 208 -5.66 -12.95 -0.81
CA PHE A 208 -4.54 -13.04 -1.73
C PHE A 208 -4.64 -14.30 -2.58
N ASP A 209 -4.76 -14.11 -3.89
CA ASP A 209 -5.01 -15.17 -4.88
C ASP A 209 -6.16 -16.10 -4.46
N GLY A 210 -7.28 -15.49 -4.06
CA GLY A 210 -8.52 -16.19 -3.70
C GLY A 210 -8.54 -16.86 -2.33
N LYS A 211 -7.50 -16.67 -1.50
CA LYS A 211 -7.45 -17.16 -0.12
C LYS A 211 -7.54 -16.00 0.86
N LYS A 212 -8.29 -16.16 1.95
CA LYS A 212 -8.33 -15.17 3.03
C LYS A 212 -6.91 -14.90 3.53
N ALA A 213 -6.57 -13.64 3.73
CA ALA A 213 -5.27 -13.25 4.23
C ALA A 213 -5.16 -13.56 5.72
N ASP A 214 -4.06 -14.16 6.15
CA ASP A 214 -3.77 -14.35 7.58
C ASP A 214 -2.91 -13.21 8.12
N THR A 215 -1.86 -12.83 7.40
CA THR A 215 -0.91 -11.81 7.84
C THR A 215 -0.41 -10.93 6.71
N PHE A 216 0.04 -9.73 7.07
CA PHE A 216 0.71 -8.79 6.18
C PHE A 216 1.81 -8.05 6.94
N GLY A 217 3.05 -8.50 6.75
CA GLY A 217 4.14 -8.07 7.63
C GLY A 217 3.90 -8.60 9.04
N GLN A 218 3.90 -7.72 10.03
CA GLN A 218 3.54 -8.04 11.42
C GLN A 218 2.04 -7.87 11.72
N MET A 219 1.25 -7.40 10.75
CA MET A 219 -0.19 -7.20 10.93
C MET A 219 -0.94 -8.53 10.76
N ASP A 220 -1.87 -8.79 11.66
CA ASP A 220 -2.87 -9.85 11.54
C ASP A 220 -3.99 -9.36 10.62
N LEU A 221 -4.19 -10.04 9.47
CA LEU A 221 -5.26 -9.77 8.51
C LEU A 221 -6.41 -10.79 8.57
N SER A 222 -6.41 -11.68 9.57
CA SER A 222 -7.39 -12.76 9.69
C SER A 222 -8.82 -12.27 9.94
N GLU A 223 -8.98 -11.01 10.37
CA GLU A 223 -10.26 -10.36 10.63
C GLU A 223 -10.52 -9.18 9.67
N SER A 224 -11.76 -8.70 9.66
CA SER A 224 -12.16 -7.53 8.86
C SER A 224 -11.75 -6.22 9.54
N PHE A 225 -11.33 -5.23 8.75
CA PHE A 225 -10.84 -3.95 9.22
C PHE A 225 -11.90 -2.87 9.15
N TYR A 226 -12.08 -2.16 10.27
CA TYR A 226 -12.85 -0.92 10.30
C TYR A 226 -12.01 0.27 9.89
N ARG A 227 -12.67 1.35 9.48
CA ARG A 227 -12.04 2.65 9.27
C ARG A 227 -11.27 3.10 10.51
N ASP A 228 -10.04 3.55 10.31
CA ASP A 228 -9.23 4.17 11.38
C ASP A 228 -8.96 5.64 11.05
N THR A 229 -9.67 6.53 11.73
CA THR A 229 -9.55 7.98 11.57
C THR A 229 -8.35 8.57 12.32
N SER A 230 -7.73 7.83 13.23
CA SER A 230 -6.53 8.28 13.95
C SER A 230 -5.31 8.37 13.03
N LEU A 231 -5.30 7.57 11.96
CA LEU A 231 -4.28 7.59 10.92
C LEU A 231 -4.51 8.68 9.87
N ILE A 232 -5.66 9.36 9.87
CA ILE A 232 -5.94 10.42 8.90
C ILE A 232 -5.40 11.74 9.43
N LYS A 233 -4.57 12.42 8.61
CA LYS A 233 -3.99 13.71 8.95
C LYS A 233 -5.11 14.72 9.21
N LYS A 234 -5.10 15.33 10.39
CA LYS A 234 -6.04 16.38 10.76
C LYS A 234 -5.51 17.71 10.23
N ASN A 235 -6.38 18.49 9.60
CA ASN A 235 -6.06 19.87 9.25
C ASN A 235 -6.08 20.66 10.56
N ASN A 236 -4.91 21.15 11.00
CA ASN A 236 -4.81 22.14 12.08
C ASN A 236 -4.87 23.55 11.50
#